data_AF-A0A7U9QXZ8-F1
#
_entry.id   AF-A0A7U9QXZ8-F1
#
_cell.length_a   1.000
_cell.length_b   1.000
_cell.length_c   1.000
_cell.angle_alpha   90.00
_cell.angle_beta   90.00
_cell.angle_gamma   90.00
#
_symmetry.space_group_name_H-M   'P 1'
#
loop_
_entity.id
_entity.type
_entity.pdbx_description
1 polymer ?
#
loop_
_entity_poly.entity_id
_entity_poly.type
_entity_poly.pdbx_seq_one_letter_code
_entity_poly.pdbx_strand_id
1 'polypeptide(L)'
;MNRVKDKIVNIVIVLISVIATVVIIIKCLHEGIPNAFDAIDIIALASMALVFTELRQNKKINEAQLIKDINSEFINNLQLSRVEQKLEMYYDQYKHAKTTDEREKLHLDLCMDIGSDERQNLVNYLVHLEAVASLVNNEAIRLDSINDLIAYRFFIAVNNRDVQTYELLPFKDYYRGCYILYKRWKDVLKRKNMEIPMNEQGEKFFEKGYR
;
A
#
# COMPACT_ATOMS: atom_id res chain seq x y z
N MET A 1 16.54 7.75 15.61
CA MET A 1 16.57 7.52 17.07
C MET A 1 15.73 6.32 17.52
N ASN A 2 14.52 6.10 16.98
CA ASN A 2 13.66 4.96 17.38
C ASN A 2 14.17 3.57 16.96
N ARG A 3 14.76 3.40 15.76
CA ARG A 3 15.33 2.10 15.32
C ARG A 3 16.46 1.56 16.21
N VAL A 4 17.27 2.45 16.78
CA VAL A 4 18.39 2.06 17.65
C VAL A 4 17.85 1.64 19.01
N LYS A 5 16.85 2.36 19.54
CA LYS A 5 16.12 1.96 20.74
C LYS A 5 15.45 0.60 20.58
N ASP A 6 14.76 0.36 19.46
CA ASP A 6 14.10 -0.93 19.22
C ASP A 6 15.08 -2.11 19.14
N LYS A 7 16.24 -1.91 18.49
CA LYS A 7 17.31 -2.92 18.47
C LYS A 7 17.90 -3.19 19.85
N ILE A 8 18.14 -2.13 20.63
CA ILE A 8 18.67 -2.25 21.99
C ILE A 8 17.65 -2.97 22.89
N VAL A 9 16.36 -2.63 22.78
CA VAL A 9 15.28 -3.29 23.54
C VAL A 9 15.21 -4.77 23.21
N ASN A 10 15.28 -5.16 21.93
CA ASN A 10 15.28 -6.58 21.54
C ASN A 10 16.50 -7.33 22.07
N ILE A 11 17.70 -6.74 21.97
CA ILE A 11 18.93 -7.34 22.50
C ILE A 11 18.81 -7.52 24.01
N VAL A 12 18.28 -6.52 24.73
CA VAL A 12 18.09 -6.58 26.18
C VAL A 12 17.08 -7.67 26.56
N ILE A 13 15.97 -7.82 25.83
CA ILE A 13 14.97 -8.88 26.11
C ILE A 13 15.58 -10.27 25.90
N VAL A 14 16.32 -10.49 24.81
CA VAL A 14 17.02 -11.76 24.55
C VAL A 14 18.07 -12.03 25.63
N LEU A 15 18.83 -11.02 26.03
CA LEU A 15 19.83 -11.16 27.09
C LEU A 15 19.18 -11.55 28.42
N ILE A 16 18.06 -10.91 28.77
CA ILE A 16 17.28 -11.21 29.98
C ILE A 16 16.72 -12.64 29.93
N SER A 17 16.20 -13.09 28.78
CA SER A 17 15.69 -14.46 28.66
C SER A 17 16.80 -15.49 28.82
N VAL A 18 17.96 -15.27 28.20
CA VAL A 18 19.12 -16.16 28.33
C VAL A 18 19.62 -16.21 29.77
N ILE A 19 19.74 -15.07 30.44
CA ILE A 19 20.17 -14.99 31.84
C ILE A 19 19.17 -15.71 32.76
N ALA A 20 17.85 -15.52 32.55
CA ALA A 20 16.82 -16.20 33.32
C ALA A 20 16.93 -17.73 33.19
N THR A 21 17.12 -18.24 31.96
CA THR A 21 17.29 -19.69 31.72
C THR A 21 18.54 -20.24 32.42
N VAL A 22 19.67 -19.53 32.36
CA VAL A 22 20.92 -19.96 33.02
C VAL A 22 20.78 -19.98 34.55
N VAL A 23 20.17 -18.96 35.14
CA VAL A 23 19.95 -18.88 36.59
C VAL A 23 19.08 -20.03 37.08
N ILE A 24 18.09 -20.46 36.29
CA ILE A 24 17.21 -21.58 36.63
C ILE A 24 17.94 -22.92 36.53
N ILE A 25 18.77 -23.13 35.51
CA ILE A 25 19.62 -24.32 35.42
C ILE A 25 20.51 -24.44 36.66
N ILE A 26 21.12 -23.33 37.08
CA ILE A 26 21.96 -23.29 38.28
C ILE A 26 21.14 -23.58 39.55
N LYS A 27 19.95 -22.98 39.71
CA LYS A 27 19.07 -23.23 40.87
C LYS A 27 18.56 -24.68 40.91
N CYS A 28 18.16 -25.26 39.78
CA CYS A 28 17.74 -26.65 39.69
C CYS A 28 18.87 -27.63 40.04
N LEU A 29 20.12 -27.29 39.69
CA LEU A 29 21.29 -28.08 40.04
C LEU A 29 21.68 -27.96 41.52
N HIS A 30 21.38 -26.83 42.17
CA HIS A 30 21.88 -26.54 43.52
C HIS A 30 20.88 -26.82 44.65
N GLU A 31 19.60 -26.48 44.48
CA GLU A 31 18.62 -26.51 45.59
C GLU A 31 17.65 -27.70 45.53
N GLY A 32 17.61 -28.45 44.42
CA GLY A 32 16.48 -29.33 44.13
C GLY A 32 15.21 -28.50 43.85
N ILE A 33 14.28 -29.03 43.04
CA ILE A 33 13.19 -28.28 42.38
C ILE A 33 12.61 -27.18 43.30
N PRO A 34 13.00 -25.89 43.15
CA PRO A 34 12.28 -24.81 43.79
C PRO A 34 10.88 -24.82 43.18
N ASN A 35 9.83 -24.43 43.92
CA ASN A 35 8.43 -24.38 43.43
C ASN A 35 8.40 -23.96 41.94
N ALA A 36 8.36 -24.94 41.04
CA ALA A 36 8.85 -24.76 39.67
C ALA A 36 7.98 -23.76 38.88
N PHE A 37 6.78 -23.54 39.38
CA PHE A 37 5.73 -22.71 38.81
C PHE A 37 6.15 -21.24 38.64
N ASP A 38 6.75 -20.58 39.65
CA ASP A 38 7.04 -19.14 39.57
C ASP A 38 8.12 -18.80 38.50
N ALA A 39 9.10 -19.69 38.33
CA ALA A 39 10.16 -19.52 37.35
C ALA A 39 9.69 -19.85 35.91
N ILE A 40 8.83 -20.87 35.77
CA ILE A 40 8.21 -21.26 34.49
C ILE A 40 7.32 -20.12 33.96
N ASP A 41 6.54 -19.48 34.83
CA ASP A 41 5.62 -18.41 34.43
C ASP A 41 6.35 -17.18 33.87
N ILE A 42 7.47 -16.79 34.48
CA ILE A 42 8.31 -15.67 34.01
C ILE A 42 8.94 -16.00 32.64
N ILE A 43 9.43 -17.23 32.45
CA ILE A 43 9.98 -17.66 31.15
C ILE A 43 8.88 -17.66 30.08
N ALA A 44 7.70 -18.18 30.41
CA ALA A 44 6.57 -18.26 29.48
C ALA A 44 6.15 -16.85 29.02
N LEU A 45 6.07 -15.89 29.94
CA LEU A 45 5.80 -14.48 29.66
C LEU A 45 6.87 -13.83 28.77
N ALA A 46 8.16 -14.04 29.08
CA ALA A 46 9.26 -13.50 28.29
C ALA A 46 9.28 -14.08 26.86
N SER A 47 9.05 -15.39 26.74
CA SER A 47 8.97 -16.10 25.46
C SER A 47 7.79 -15.63 24.62
N MET A 48 6.63 -15.44 25.26
CA MET A 48 5.44 -14.89 24.59
C MET A 48 5.70 -13.47 24.08
N ALA A 49 6.33 -12.61 24.90
CA ALA A 49 6.71 -11.26 24.48
C ALA A 49 7.66 -11.27 23.28
N LEU A 50 8.67 -12.15 23.27
CA LEU A 50 9.59 -12.34 22.14
C LEU A 50 8.84 -12.74 20.87
N VAL A 51 7.99 -13.76 20.94
CA VAL A 51 7.16 -14.20 19.80
C VAL A 51 6.29 -13.07 19.27
N PHE A 52 5.64 -12.29 20.14
CA PHE A 52 4.87 -11.12 19.71
C PHE A 52 5.72 -10.07 19.01
N THR A 53 6.94 -9.80 19.50
CA THR A 53 7.85 -8.85 18.83
C THR A 53 8.32 -9.36 17.47
N GLU A 54 8.57 -10.66 17.35
CA GLU A 54 8.99 -11.31 16.11
C GLU A 54 7.84 -11.29 15.09
N LEU A 55 6.62 -11.63 15.49
CA LEU A 55 5.43 -11.53 14.63
C LEU A 55 5.22 -10.11 14.10
N ARG A 56 5.43 -9.08 14.94
CA ARG A 56 5.36 -7.67 14.50
C ARG A 56 6.46 -7.31 13.51
N GLN A 57 7.68 -7.81 13.71
CA GLN A 57 8.79 -7.57 12.79
C GLN A 57 8.57 -8.29 11.45
N ASN A 58 8.14 -9.55 11.49
CA ASN A 58 7.78 -10.33 10.32
C ASN A 58 6.68 -9.65 9.52
N LYS A 59 5.63 -9.09 10.16
CA LYS A 59 4.61 -8.29 9.46
C LYS A 59 5.22 -7.10 8.71
N LYS A 60 6.15 -6.36 9.33
CA LYS A 60 6.81 -5.20 8.70
C LYS A 60 7.73 -5.61 7.53
N ILE A 61 8.45 -6.72 7.67
CA ILE A 61 9.33 -7.26 6.62
C ILE A 61 8.47 -7.72 5.43
N ASN A 62 7.40 -8.47 5.69
CA ASN A 62 6.48 -8.95 4.66
C ASN A 62 5.82 -7.77 3.92
N GLU A 63 5.35 -6.74 4.64
CA GLU A 63 4.83 -5.52 4.03
C GLU A 63 5.87 -4.84 3.13
N ALA A 64 7.11 -4.68 3.59
CA ALA A 64 8.17 -4.06 2.80
C ALA A 64 8.53 -4.88 1.55
N GLN A 65 8.50 -6.21 1.66
CA GLN A 65 8.74 -7.12 0.53
C GLN A 65 7.61 -7.01 -0.50
N LEU A 66 6.35 -7.00 -0.08
CA LEU A 66 5.21 -6.79 -0.98
C LEU A 66 5.30 -5.44 -1.72
N ILE A 67 5.65 -4.35 -1.02
CA ILE A 67 5.83 -3.03 -1.63
C ILE A 67 6.95 -3.06 -2.68
N LYS A 68 8.07 -3.72 -2.37
CA LYS A 68 9.19 -3.88 -3.30
C LYS A 68 8.75 -4.66 -4.54
N ASP A 69 7.99 -5.74 -4.36
CA ASP A 69 7.57 -6.61 -5.45
C ASP A 69 6.59 -5.89 -6.39
N ILE A 70 5.58 -5.19 -5.86
CA ILE A 70 4.66 -4.35 -6.64
C ILE A 70 5.44 -3.30 -7.46
N ASN A 71 6.35 -2.58 -6.81
CA ASN A 71 7.11 -1.54 -7.49
C ASN A 71 8.06 -2.12 -8.55
N SER A 72 8.65 -3.28 -8.28
CA SER A 72 9.52 -3.99 -9.22
C SER A 72 8.73 -4.52 -10.42
N GLU A 73 7.54 -5.08 -10.20
CA GLU A 73 6.63 -5.51 -11.27
C GLU A 73 6.31 -4.34 -12.20
N PHE A 74 5.98 -3.19 -11.61
CA PHE A 74 5.71 -1.98 -12.37
C PHE A 74 6.91 -1.50 -13.19
N ILE A 75 8.08 -1.30 -12.54
CA ILE A 75 9.28 -0.74 -13.17
C ILE A 75 9.78 -1.63 -14.31
N ASN A 76 9.69 -2.95 -14.15
CA ASN A 76 10.17 -3.90 -15.16
C ASN A 76 9.15 -4.15 -16.28
N ASN A 77 7.92 -3.64 -16.15
CA ASN A 77 6.89 -3.80 -17.17
C ASN A 77 6.81 -2.56 -18.08
N LEU A 78 7.40 -2.69 -19.27
CA LEU A 78 7.42 -1.62 -20.28
C LEU A 78 6.01 -1.16 -20.71
N GLN A 79 5.02 -2.06 -20.70
CA GLN A 79 3.66 -1.69 -21.10
C GLN A 79 2.97 -0.85 -20.04
N LEU A 80 3.18 -1.16 -18.75
CA LEU A 80 2.68 -0.33 -17.65
C LEU A 80 3.32 1.06 -17.67
N SER A 81 4.64 1.12 -17.89
CA SER A 81 5.37 2.39 -18.02
C SER A 81 4.88 3.23 -19.21
N ARG A 82 4.51 2.62 -20.34
CA ARG A 82 3.95 3.34 -21.50
C ARG A 82 2.59 3.95 -21.21
N VAL A 83 1.72 3.23 -20.50
CA VAL A 83 0.42 3.76 -20.08
C VAL A 83 0.61 4.91 -19.10
N GLU A 84 1.54 4.77 -18.13
CA GLU A 84 1.90 5.86 -17.22
C GLU A 84 2.34 7.11 -17.99
N GLN A 85 3.28 6.99 -18.92
CA GLN A 85 3.76 8.13 -19.71
C GLN A 85 2.63 8.87 -20.43
N LYS A 86 1.68 8.14 -21.03
CA LYS A 86 0.51 8.73 -21.69
C LYS A 86 -0.42 9.43 -20.71
N LEU A 87 -0.63 8.86 -19.52
CA LEU A 87 -1.40 9.49 -18.43
C LEU A 87 -0.69 10.75 -17.89
N GLU A 88 0.63 10.73 -17.77
CA GLU A 88 1.43 11.89 -17.35
C GLU A 88 1.36 13.01 -18.39
N MET A 89 1.50 12.69 -19.68
CA MET A 89 1.35 13.66 -20.76
C MET A 89 -0.04 14.30 -20.75
N TYR A 90 -1.10 13.50 -20.56
CA TYR A 90 -2.45 14.02 -20.40
C TYR A 90 -2.54 14.95 -19.19
N TYR A 91 -2.00 14.53 -18.05
CA TYR A 91 -2.04 15.33 -16.82
C TYR A 91 -1.28 16.65 -16.96
N ASP A 92 -0.14 16.64 -17.64
CA ASP A 92 0.64 17.85 -17.92
C ASP A 92 -0.16 18.83 -18.81
N GLN A 93 -0.78 18.34 -19.87
CA GLN A 93 -1.67 19.13 -20.72
C GLN A 93 -2.87 19.69 -19.92
N TYR A 94 -3.45 18.86 -19.05
CA TYR A 94 -4.55 19.25 -18.17
C TYR A 94 -4.16 20.41 -17.23
N LYS A 95 -2.96 20.33 -16.65
CA LYS A 95 -2.43 21.34 -15.74
C LYS A 95 -2.14 22.66 -16.45
N HIS A 96 -1.69 22.61 -17.70
CA HIS A 96 -1.36 23.80 -18.50
C HIS A 96 -2.55 24.40 -19.26
N ALA A 97 -3.69 23.70 -19.31
CA ALA A 97 -4.92 24.22 -19.88
C ALA A 97 -5.46 25.40 -19.06
N LYS A 98 -5.64 26.54 -19.73
CA LYS A 98 -6.05 27.83 -19.16
C LYS A 98 -7.56 27.97 -19.04
N THR A 99 -8.31 27.23 -19.86
CA THR A 99 -9.77 27.29 -19.90
C THR A 99 -10.41 25.92 -19.67
N THR A 100 -11.67 25.92 -19.24
CA THR A 100 -12.46 24.68 -19.12
C THR A 100 -12.64 24.01 -20.49
N ASP A 101 -12.88 24.80 -21.53
CA ASP A 101 -13.04 24.29 -22.91
C ASP A 101 -11.78 23.59 -23.42
N GLU A 102 -10.58 24.09 -23.07
CA GLU A 102 -9.32 23.42 -23.38
C GLU A 102 -9.23 22.06 -22.67
N ARG A 103 -9.58 22.00 -21.37
CA ARG A 103 -9.57 20.76 -20.59
C ARG A 103 -10.58 19.74 -21.11
N GLU A 104 -11.75 20.18 -21.58
CA GLU A 104 -12.79 19.30 -22.09
C GLU A 104 -12.45 18.66 -23.44
N LYS A 105 -11.58 19.30 -24.22
CA LYS A 105 -11.06 18.79 -25.50
C LYS A 105 -9.87 17.86 -25.35
N LEU A 106 -9.29 17.75 -24.15
CA LEU A 106 -8.19 16.83 -23.90
C LEU A 106 -8.70 15.40 -23.98
N HIS A 107 -7.96 14.60 -24.74
CA HIS A 107 -8.18 13.18 -24.85
C HIS A 107 -6.90 12.43 -24.55
N LEU A 108 -7.05 11.31 -23.85
CA LEU A 108 -5.98 10.37 -23.62
C LEU A 108 -5.64 9.73 -24.97
N ASP A 109 -4.38 9.85 -25.37
CA ASP A 109 -3.86 9.29 -26.62
C ASP A 109 -3.72 7.76 -26.51
N LEU A 110 -4.83 7.06 -26.36
CA LEU A 110 -4.94 5.61 -26.35
C LEU A 110 -6.10 5.18 -27.24
N CYS A 111 -5.87 4.19 -28.09
CA CYS A 111 -6.94 3.53 -28.83
C CYS A 111 -7.84 2.78 -27.85
N MET A 112 -9.07 3.27 -27.66
CA MET A 112 -10.07 2.68 -26.76
C MET A 112 -10.96 1.64 -27.46
N ASP A 113 -10.62 1.25 -28.69
CA ASP A 113 -11.34 0.22 -29.43
C ASP A 113 -11.15 -1.16 -28.80
N ILE A 114 -12.22 -1.95 -28.80
CA ILE A 114 -12.17 -3.32 -28.27
C ILE A 114 -11.20 -4.16 -29.11
N GLY A 115 -10.25 -4.80 -28.44
CA GLY A 115 -9.23 -5.64 -29.08
C GLY A 115 -7.95 -4.91 -29.46
N SER A 116 -7.85 -3.60 -29.20
CA SER A 116 -6.58 -2.88 -29.38
C SER A 116 -5.57 -3.25 -28.29
N ASP A 117 -4.30 -3.36 -28.67
CA ASP A 117 -3.20 -3.59 -27.72
C ASP A 117 -3.10 -2.45 -26.70
N GLU A 118 -3.41 -1.22 -27.12
CA GLU A 118 -3.36 -0.04 -26.26
C GLU A 118 -4.43 -0.07 -25.16
N ARG A 119 -5.66 -0.44 -25.51
CA ARG A 119 -6.72 -0.67 -24.54
C ARG A 119 -6.35 -1.80 -23.59
N GLN A 120 -5.82 -2.91 -24.11
CA GLN A 120 -5.40 -4.03 -23.26
C GLN A 120 -4.31 -3.62 -22.27
N ASN A 121 -3.35 -2.79 -22.69
CA ASN A 121 -2.32 -2.26 -21.80
C ASN A 121 -2.92 -1.36 -20.71
N LEU A 122 -3.89 -0.51 -21.04
CA LEU A 122 -4.63 0.28 -20.04
C LEU A 122 -5.39 -0.61 -19.05
N VAL A 123 -6.10 -1.63 -19.54
CA VAL A 123 -6.81 -2.59 -18.69
C VAL A 123 -5.81 -3.27 -17.74
N ASN A 124 -4.66 -3.72 -18.23
CA ASN A 124 -3.61 -4.32 -17.40
C ASN A 124 -3.11 -3.33 -16.32
N TYR A 125 -2.97 -2.06 -16.67
CA TYR A 125 -2.59 -0.99 -15.73
C TYR A 125 -3.63 -0.82 -14.62
N LEU A 126 -4.92 -0.78 -14.97
CA LEU A 126 -5.99 -0.66 -14.00
C LEU A 126 -6.13 -1.91 -13.13
N VAL A 127 -5.93 -3.11 -13.69
CA VAL A 127 -5.91 -4.36 -12.93
C VAL A 127 -4.75 -4.39 -11.94
N HIS A 128 -3.58 -3.89 -12.32
CA HIS A 128 -2.46 -3.71 -11.39
C HIS A 128 -2.85 -2.76 -10.23
N LEU A 129 -3.50 -1.62 -10.51
CA LEU A 129 -4.00 -0.73 -9.47
C LEU A 129 -5.07 -1.40 -8.57
N GLU A 130 -5.95 -2.23 -9.13
CA GLU A 130 -6.94 -3.00 -8.38
C GLU A 130 -6.28 -4.02 -7.45
N ALA A 131 -5.19 -4.67 -7.88
CA ALA A 131 -4.40 -5.54 -7.03
C ALA A 131 -3.78 -4.79 -5.84
N VAL A 132 -3.21 -3.59 -6.09
CA VAL A 132 -2.72 -2.71 -5.02
C VAL A 132 -3.87 -2.32 -4.09
N ALA A 133 -5.03 -1.96 -4.64
CA ALA A 133 -6.20 -1.60 -3.87
C ALA A 133 -6.64 -2.73 -2.95
N SER A 134 -6.65 -3.97 -3.44
CA SER A 134 -6.95 -5.17 -2.65
C SER A 134 -5.99 -5.34 -1.47
N LEU A 135 -4.68 -5.19 -1.69
CA LEU A 135 -3.67 -5.32 -0.63
C LEU A 135 -3.82 -4.26 0.46
N VAL A 136 -4.20 -3.03 0.10
CA VAL A 136 -4.46 -1.96 1.06
C VAL A 136 -5.80 -2.13 1.77
N ASN A 137 -6.84 -2.54 1.04
CA ASN A 137 -8.19 -2.73 1.58
C ASN A 137 -8.25 -3.89 2.56
N ASN A 138 -7.44 -4.92 2.36
CA ASN A 138 -7.29 -6.06 3.28
C ASN A 138 -6.22 -5.85 4.37
N GLU A 139 -5.70 -4.62 4.53
CA GLU A 139 -4.68 -4.26 5.53
C GLU A 139 -3.37 -5.06 5.47
N ALA A 140 -3.09 -5.70 4.34
CA ALA A 140 -1.81 -6.35 4.07
C ALA A 140 -0.69 -5.31 3.93
N ILE A 141 -1.03 -4.14 3.37
CA ILE A 141 -0.14 -2.99 3.26
C ILE A 141 -0.83 -1.78 3.88
N ARG A 142 -0.11 -1.01 4.71
CA ARG A 142 -0.63 0.26 5.20
C ARG A 142 -0.63 1.28 4.07
N LEU A 143 -1.74 1.98 3.91
CA LEU A 143 -1.92 3.03 2.90
C LEU A 143 -0.83 4.11 2.96
N ASP A 144 -0.44 4.52 4.17
CA ASP A 144 0.64 5.48 4.36
C ASP A 144 2.00 4.99 3.86
N SER A 145 2.27 3.68 3.87
CA SER A 145 3.55 3.10 3.45
C SER A 145 3.78 3.18 1.94
N ILE A 146 2.71 3.28 1.14
CA ILE A 146 2.78 3.30 -0.34
C ILE A 146 2.48 4.67 -0.95
N ASN A 147 2.12 5.66 -0.11
CA ASN A 147 1.70 6.98 -0.55
C ASN A 147 2.67 7.60 -1.56
N ASP A 148 3.95 7.62 -1.20
CA ASP A 148 4.96 8.34 -1.99
C ASP A 148 5.37 7.59 -3.27
N LEU A 149 4.99 6.31 -3.38
CA LEU A 149 5.31 5.46 -4.52
C LEU A 149 4.17 5.36 -5.53
N ILE A 150 2.92 5.34 -5.05
CA ILE A 150 1.77 4.94 -5.86
C ILE A 150 0.69 6.02 -5.94
N ALA A 151 0.59 6.94 -4.98
CA ALA A 151 -0.55 7.87 -4.94
C ALA A 151 -0.67 8.69 -6.22
N TYR A 152 0.42 9.28 -6.69
CA TYR A 152 0.44 10.06 -7.93
C TYR A 152 -0.09 9.25 -9.12
N ARG A 153 0.48 8.06 -9.36
CA ARG A 153 0.10 7.11 -10.43
C ARG A 153 -1.36 6.72 -10.37
N PHE A 154 -1.82 6.40 -9.17
CA PHE A 154 -3.20 6.02 -8.91
C PHE A 154 -4.14 7.16 -9.28
N PHE A 155 -3.89 8.38 -8.79
CA PHE A 155 -4.80 9.50 -9.01
C PHE A 155 -4.81 10.00 -10.45
N ILE A 156 -3.67 10.05 -11.15
CA ILE A 156 -3.68 10.43 -12.59
C ILE A 156 -4.46 9.43 -13.44
N ALA A 157 -4.45 8.14 -13.10
CA ALA A 157 -5.21 7.12 -13.81
C ALA A 157 -6.71 7.20 -13.49
N VAL A 158 -7.08 7.15 -12.20
CA VAL A 158 -8.48 7.02 -11.80
C VAL A 158 -9.27 8.32 -11.90
N ASN A 159 -8.60 9.47 -11.94
CA ASN A 159 -9.25 10.77 -12.19
C ASN A 159 -9.29 11.14 -13.67
N ASN A 160 -8.61 10.41 -14.56
CA ASN A 160 -8.65 10.70 -15.99
C ASN A 160 -10.06 10.44 -16.56
N ARG A 161 -10.61 11.45 -17.25
CA ARG A 161 -11.96 11.41 -17.82
C ARG A 161 -12.19 10.25 -18.79
N ASP A 162 -11.24 9.97 -19.68
CA ASP A 162 -11.42 8.93 -20.69
C ASP A 162 -11.33 7.55 -20.06
N VAL A 163 -10.38 7.34 -19.14
CA VAL A 163 -10.30 6.11 -18.33
C VAL A 163 -11.61 5.86 -17.57
N GLN A 164 -12.20 6.90 -16.99
CA GLN A 164 -13.49 6.80 -16.32
C GLN A 164 -14.64 6.45 -17.27
N THR A 165 -14.67 7.11 -18.43
CA THR A 165 -15.77 6.99 -19.40
C THR A 165 -15.80 5.62 -20.07
N TYR A 166 -14.63 5.10 -20.44
CA TYR A 166 -14.54 3.88 -21.23
C TYR A 166 -14.24 2.62 -20.41
N GLU A 167 -13.64 2.73 -19.21
CA GLU A 167 -13.29 1.57 -18.39
C GLU A 167 -13.92 1.59 -16.99
N LEU A 168 -13.56 2.55 -16.13
CA LEU A 168 -13.91 2.45 -14.70
C LEU A 168 -15.42 2.48 -14.46
N LEU A 169 -16.18 3.35 -15.14
CA LEU A 169 -17.63 3.40 -14.97
C LEU A 169 -18.37 2.23 -15.65
N PRO A 170 -18.10 1.88 -16.93
CA PRO A 170 -18.78 0.75 -17.57
C PRO A 170 -18.55 -0.58 -16.84
N PHE A 171 -17.36 -0.76 -16.24
CA PHE A 171 -16.95 -1.99 -15.57
C PHE A 171 -16.75 -1.82 -14.07
N LYS A 172 -17.52 -0.93 -13.43
CA LYS A 172 -17.37 -0.54 -12.01
C LYS A 172 -17.27 -1.70 -11.01
N ASP A 173 -17.93 -2.82 -11.29
CA ASP A 173 -17.97 -3.97 -10.40
C ASP A 173 -16.61 -4.69 -10.33
N TYR A 174 -15.81 -4.59 -11.40
CA TYR A 174 -14.46 -5.16 -11.50
C TYR A 174 -13.38 -4.27 -10.85
N TYR A 175 -13.68 -2.98 -10.64
CA TYR A 175 -12.75 -2.00 -10.07
C TYR A 175 -13.16 -1.51 -8.67
N ARG A 176 -14.00 -2.28 -7.98
CA ARG A 176 -14.55 -1.92 -6.66
C ARG A 176 -13.47 -1.58 -5.64
N GLY A 177 -12.34 -2.28 -5.66
CA GLY A 177 -11.19 -2.00 -4.79
C GLY A 177 -10.68 -0.59 -5.00
N CYS A 178 -10.49 -0.17 -6.26
CA CYS A 178 -10.09 1.20 -6.62
C CYS A 178 -11.11 2.24 -6.10
N TYR A 179 -12.43 1.99 -6.19
CA TYR A 179 -13.45 2.89 -5.64
C TYR A 179 -13.34 3.05 -4.11
N ILE A 180 -13.15 1.95 -3.38
CA ILE A 180 -12.99 1.97 -1.92
C ILE A 180 -11.69 2.67 -1.54
N LEU A 181 -10.61 2.31 -2.24
CA LEU A 181 -9.28 2.86 -2.00
C LEU A 181 -9.27 4.37 -2.27
N TYR A 182 -9.90 4.84 -3.35
CA TYR A 182 -10.01 6.25 -3.71
C TYR A 182 -10.54 7.09 -2.55
N LYS A 183 -11.67 6.67 -1.97
CA LYS A 183 -12.32 7.36 -0.84
C LYS A 183 -11.37 7.45 0.37
N ARG A 184 -10.73 6.33 0.74
CA ARG A 184 -9.80 6.27 1.89
C ARG A 184 -8.53 7.10 1.65
N TRP A 185 -7.97 7.03 0.45
CA TRP A 185 -6.70 7.69 0.11
C TRP A 185 -6.86 9.20 0.00
N LYS A 186 -8.00 9.65 -0.52
CA LYS A 186 -8.35 11.07 -0.52
C LYS A 186 -8.31 11.69 0.88
N ASP A 187 -8.84 11.00 1.89
CA ASP A 187 -8.80 11.49 3.27
C ASP A 187 -7.36 11.57 3.81
N VAL A 188 -6.49 10.62 3.42
CA VAL A 188 -5.06 10.65 3.78
C VAL A 188 -4.37 11.86 3.15
N LEU A 189 -4.57 12.10 1.85
CA LEU A 189 -3.94 13.22 1.14
C LEU A 189 -4.43 14.58 1.67
N LYS A 190 -5.73 14.70 1.97
CA LYS A 190 -6.29 15.89 2.63
C LYS A 190 -5.63 16.15 3.98
N ARG A 191 -5.45 15.13 4.83
CA ARG A 191 -4.75 15.27 6.12
C ARG A 191 -3.28 15.67 5.97
N LYS A 192 -2.63 15.25 4.89
CA LYS A 192 -1.23 15.60 4.56
C LYS A 192 -1.09 16.93 3.81
N ASN A 193 -2.20 17.63 3.54
CA ASN A 193 -2.25 18.84 2.73
C ASN A 193 -1.56 18.66 1.35
N MET A 194 -1.77 17.49 0.73
CA MET A 194 -1.24 17.16 -0.59
C MET A 194 -2.32 17.39 -1.65
N GLU A 195 -1.91 17.98 -2.78
CA GLU A 195 -2.79 18.15 -3.94
C GLU A 195 -3.13 16.78 -4.55
N ILE A 196 -4.38 16.62 -4.97
CA ILE A 196 -4.86 15.43 -5.66
C ILE A 196 -4.93 15.76 -7.16
N PRO A 197 -4.14 15.07 -8.02
CA PRO A 197 -4.18 15.28 -9.46
C PRO A 197 -5.61 15.18 -10.02
N MET A 198 -6.07 16.19 -10.76
CA MET A 198 -7.38 16.20 -11.42
C MET A 198 -8.57 15.92 -10.48
N ASN A 199 -8.51 16.40 -9.23
CA ASN A 199 -9.53 16.10 -8.21
C ASN A 199 -10.97 16.42 -8.64
N GLU A 200 -11.18 17.54 -9.36
CA GLU A 200 -12.49 17.95 -9.84
C GLU A 200 -13.12 16.97 -10.84
N GLN A 201 -12.29 16.27 -11.63
CA GLN A 201 -12.77 15.19 -12.49
C GLN A 201 -13.15 14.01 -11.60
N GLY A 202 -12.25 13.56 -10.73
CA GLY A 202 -12.54 12.50 -9.76
C GLY A 202 -13.84 12.65 -8.99
N GLU A 203 -14.08 13.80 -8.35
CA GLU A 203 -15.26 14.05 -7.52
C GLU A 203 -16.57 13.82 -8.27
N LYS A 204 -16.71 14.43 -9.45
CA LYS A 204 -17.94 14.34 -10.26
C LYS A 204 -18.25 12.91 -10.67
N PHE A 205 -17.22 12.10 -10.93
CA PHE A 205 -17.36 10.75 -11.44
C PHE A 205 -17.57 9.72 -10.32
N PHE A 206 -16.82 9.80 -9.22
CA PHE A 206 -16.95 8.88 -8.09
C PHE A 206 -18.25 9.07 -7.27
N GLU A 207 -18.83 10.28 -7.25
CA GLU A 207 -20.15 10.54 -6.64
C GLU A 207 -21.32 9.90 -7.41
N LYS A 208 -21.13 9.65 -8.71
CA LYS A 208 -22.13 9.04 -9.60
C LYS A 208 -22.00 7.52 -9.72
N GLY A 209 -20.78 6.99 -9.64
CA GLY A 209 -20.50 5.57 -9.91
C GLY A 209 -20.78 4.60 -8.75
N TYR A 210 -20.75 5.09 -7.50
CA TYR A 210 -20.91 4.26 -6.29
C TYR A 210 -21.82 4.97 -5.27
N ARG A 211 -23.14 4.95 -5.55
CA ARG A 211 -24.21 5.15 -4.57
C ARG A 211 -24.79 3.82 -4.18
#